data_AF-B8C7D9-F1
#
_entry.id   AF-B8C7D9-F1
#
_cell.length_a   1.000
_cell.length_b   1.000
_cell.length_c   1.000
_cell.angle_alpha   90.00
_cell.angle_beta   90.00
_cell.angle_gamma   90.00
#
_symmetry.space_group_name_H-M   'P 1'
#
loop_
_entity.id
_entity.type
_entity.pdbx_description
1 polymer ?
#
loop_
_entity_poly.entity_id
_entity_poly.type
_entity_poly.pdbx_seq_one_letter_code
_entity_poly.pdbx_strand_id
1 'polypeptide(L)'
;MATSKPNQTTANEVLLYIPNLIGYIRVIFTLLSLILMICIPDLWAFAIILYVSSFVGDLFDGMAARRFGQCSTFGGLLDMVTDRCSTAGLLCALSNEYSGQPSFLFTMLIILDISSHWCQMYSTTSLKQHHKSAEGNKGRFFLVRWYYLSYPFFGYCCVGAEFTYVTIYVLSRVNASSGDNIDGYNAILKTLCEYVLLISVPACAVKQVVNVSQL
;
A
#
# COMPACT_ATOMS: atom_id res chain seq x y z
N MET A 1 8.27 -50.34 11.77
CA MET A 1 8.68 -48.93 11.53
C MET A 1 7.49 -48.23 10.88
N ALA A 2 6.66 -47.54 11.67
CA ALA A 2 5.55 -46.77 11.12
C ALA A 2 6.11 -45.48 10.52
N THR A 3 6.10 -45.38 9.19
CA THR A 3 6.37 -44.13 8.48
C THR A 3 5.26 -43.15 8.83
N SER A 4 5.56 -42.15 9.66
CA SER A 4 4.65 -41.03 9.89
C SER A 4 4.35 -40.39 8.53
N LYS A 5 3.08 -40.38 8.11
CA LYS A 5 2.65 -39.56 6.98
C LYS A 5 3.07 -38.12 7.30
N PRO A 6 3.67 -37.37 6.35
CA PRO A 6 3.87 -35.94 6.56
C PRO A 6 2.50 -35.35 6.90
N ASN A 7 2.41 -34.62 8.02
CA ASN A 7 1.20 -33.88 8.38
C ASN A 7 0.84 -33.00 7.17
N GLN A 8 -0.17 -33.41 6.40
CA GLN A 8 -0.62 -32.64 5.27
C GLN A 8 -1.31 -31.41 5.83
N THR A 9 -0.68 -30.25 5.65
CA THR A 9 -1.27 -28.98 6.02
C THR A 9 -2.59 -28.81 5.26
N THR A 10 -3.68 -28.61 5.99
CA THR A 10 -4.99 -28.41 5.40
C THR A 10 -5.19 -26.96 4.98
N ALA A 11 -6.10 -26.72 4.02
CA ALA A 11 -6.43 -25.35 3.60
C ALA A 11 -6.92 -24.50 4.79
N ASN A 12 -7.69 -25.08 5.71
CA ASN A 12 -8.19 -24.39 6.90
C ASN A 12 -7.07 -23.96 7.85
N GLU A 13 -6.03 -24.78 8.02
CA GLU A 13 -4.87 -24.40 8.83
C GLU A 13 -4.15 -23.20 8.21
N VAL A 14 -3.99 -23.18 6.88
CA VAL A 14 -3.39 -22.04 6.18
C VAL A 14 -4.22 -20.78 6.40
N LEU A 15 -5.55 -20.84 6.29
CA LEU A 15 -6.42 -19.67 6.53
C LEU A 15 -6.26 -19.10 7.95
N LEU A 16 -5.91 -19.93 8.93
CA LEU A 16 -5.75 -19.56 10.35
C LEU A 16 -4.30 -19.31 10.76
N TYR A 17 -3.35 -19.28 9.81
CA TYR A 17 -1.99 -18.88 10.09
C TYR A 17 -1.93 -17.47 10.69
N ILE A 18 -1.02 -17.27 11.64
CA ILE A 18 -0.80 -15.99 12.32
C ILE A 18 -0.65 -14.82 11.34
N PRO A 19 0.19 -14.88 10.27
CA PRO A 19 0.24 -13.82 9.27
C PRO A 19 -1.09 -13.54 8.57
N ASN A 20 -1.91 -14.57 8.32
CA ASN A 20 -3.19 -14.41 7.63
C ASN A 20 -4.26 -13.79 8.54
N LEU A 21 -4.21 -14.09 9.85
CA LEU A 21 -5.05 -13.40 10.84
C LEU A 21 -4.71 -11.90 10.93
N ILE A 22 -3.42 -11.55 10.87
CA ILE A 22 -2.99 -10.15 10.76
C ILE A 22 -3.53 -9.54 9.46
N GLY A 23 -3.42 -10.26 8.33
CA GLY A 23 -3.99 -9.87 7.05
C GLY A 23 -5.49 -9.56 7.12
N TYR A 24 -6.30 -10.39 7.79
CA TYR A 24 -7.73 -10.10 7.96
C TYR A 24 -8.00 -8.87 8.81
N ILE A 25 -7.21 -8.64 9.87
CA ILE A 25 -7.31 -7.40 10.67
C ILE A 25 -6.99 -6.18 9.80
N ARG A 26 -5.95 -6.25 8.94
CA ARG A 26 -5.61 -5.19 7.98
C ARG A 26 -6.78 -4.91 7.03
N VAL A 27 -7.43 -5.95 6.51
CA VAL A 27 -8.63 -5.78 5.66
C VAL A 27 -9.73 -5.03 6.41
N ILE A 28 -10.03 -5.42 7.66
CA ILE A 28 -11.05 -4.75 8.48
C ILE A 28 -10.69 -3.27 8.72
N PHE A 29 -9.44 -2.99 9.11
CA PHE A 29 -8.98 -1.62 9.34
C PHE A 29 -9.03 -0.77 8.07
N THR A 30 -8.63 -1.34 6.93
CA THR A 30 -8.73 -0.68 5.63
C THR A 30 -10.18 -0.33 5.31
N LEU A 31 -11.10 -1.30 5.39
CA LEU A 31 -12.52 -1.08 5.08
C LEU A 31 -13.14 -0.03 6.00
N LEU A 32 -12.89 -0.13 7.31
CA LEU A 32 -13.38 0.87 8.27
C LEU A 32 -12.80 2.25 7.98
N SER A 33 -11.50 2.35 7.67
CA SER A 33 -10.89 3.63 7.31
C SER A 33 -11.57 4.25 6.09
N LEU A 34 -11.80 3.49 5.02
CA LEU A 34 -12.43 3.98 3.80
C LEU A 34 -13.89 4.40 4.01
N ILE A 35 -14.65 3.62 4.80
CA ILE A 35 -16.02 3.98 5.19
C ILE A 35 -16.03 5.32 5.93
N LEU A 36 -15.11 5.51 6.88
CA LEU A 36 -15.03 6.78 7.62
C LEU A 36 -14.60 7.93 6.71
N MET A 37 -13.60 7.73 5.84
CA MET A 37 -13.15 8.77 4.91
C MET A 37 -14.26 9.25 3.97
N ILE A 38 -15.07 8.33 3.44
CA ILE A 38 -16.06 8.64 2.40
C ILE A 38 -17.43 9.01 3.01
N CYS A 39 -17.89 8.28 4.01
CA CYS A 39 -19.26 8.40 4.53
C CYS A 39 -19.37 9.29 5.78
N ILE A 40 -18.30 9.44 6.56
CA ILE A 40 -18.30 10.19 7.84
C ILE A 40 -17.05 11.09 7.93
N PRO A 41 -16.94 12.10 7.04
CA PRO A 41 -15.70 12.84 6.82
C PRO A 41 -15.25 13.70 8.01
N ASP A 42 -16.12 13.93 8.99
CA ASP A 42 -15.78 14.60 10.26
C ASP A 42 -14.85 13.75 11.15
N LEU A 43 -14.85 12.42 10.99
CA LEU A 43 -13.99 11.49 11.73
C LEU A 43 -12.69 11.16 10.98
N TRP A 44 -12.23 12.05 10.10
CA TRP A 44 -11.06 11.82 9.24
C TRP A 44 -9.79 11.45 10.02
N ALA A 45 -9.56 12.01 11.22
CA ALA A 45 -8.39 11.69 12.03
C ALA A 45 -8.40 10.22 12.49
N PHE A 46 -9.57 9.71 12.90
CA PHE A 46 -9.73 8.30 13.27
C PHE A 46 -9.60 7.38 12.05
N ALA A 47 -10.11 7.81 10.90
CA ALA A 47 -9.95 7.10 9.64
C ALA A 47 -8.47 6.93 9.26
N ILE A 48 -7.67 7.98 9.42
CA ILE A 48 -6.22 7.94 9.15
C ILE A 48 -5.49 7.02 10.12
N ILE A 49 -5.85 7.03 11.41
CA ILE A 49 -5.28 6.10 12.39
C ILE A 49 -5.51 4.64 11.97
N LEU A 50 -6.73 4.30 11.55
CA LEU A 50 -7.05 2.96 11.06
C LEU A 50 -6.28 2.61 9.77
N TYR A 51 -6.22 3.53 8.81
CA TYR A 51 -5.49 3.32 7.56
C TYR A 51 -4.00 3.08 7.82
N VAL A 52 -3.35 3.95 8.61
CA VAL A 52 -1.94 3.82 8.97
C VAL A 52 -1.69 2.56 9.79
N SER A 53 -2.62 2.17 10.67
CA SER A 53 -2.52 0.90 11.41
C SER A 53 -2.56 -0.32 10.48
N SER A 54 -3.41 -0.31 9.46
CA SER A 54 -3.45 -1.34 8.42
C SER A 54 -2.15 -1.38 7.61
N PHE A 55 -1.65 -0.21 7.21
CA PHE A 55 -0.41 -0.07 6.46
C PHE A 55 0.81 -0.57 7.24
N VAL A 56 0.94 -0.22 8.53
CA VAL A 56 2.02 -0.72 9.38
C VAL A 56 1.86 -2.24 9.65
N GLY A 57 0.63 -2.74 9.69
CA GLY A 57 0.30 -4.16 9.81
C GLY A 57 0.95 -5.04 8.73
N ASP A 58 1.16 -4.50 7.53
CA ASP A 58 1.83 -5.15 6.40
C ASP A 58 3.21 -5.71 6.75
N LEU A 59 4.00 -4.88 7.44
CA LEU A 59 5.33 -5.29 7.86
C LEU A 59 5.26 -6.48 8.84
N PHE A 60 4.25 -6.48 9.70
CA PHE A 60 4.10 -7.48 10.75
C PHE A 60 3.61 -8.83 10.23
N ASP A 61 2.76 -8.90 9.21
CA ASP A 61 2.37 -10.20 8.64
C ASP A 61 3.56 -10.90 7.97
N GLY A 62 4.39 -10.19 7.21
CA GLY A 62 5.57 -10.75 6.57
C GLY A 62 6.61 -11.20 7.60
N MET A 63 6.78 -10.41 8.68
CA MET A 63 7.64 -10.79 9.81
C MET A 63 7.11 -12.05 10.50
N ALA A 64 5.81 -12.14 10.77
CA ALA A 64 5.19 -13.31 11.38
C ALA A 64 5.32 -14.55 10.48
N ALA A 65 5.07 -14.43 9.18
CA ALA A 65 5.19 -15.52 8.22
C ALA A 65 6.60 -16.12 8.22
N ARG A 66 7.65 -15.28 8.20
CA ARG A 66 9.05 -15.73 8.26
C ARG A 66 9.42 -16.31 9.62
N ARG A 67 8.98 -15.69 10.71
CA ARG A 67 9.31 -16.12 12.08
C ARG A 67 8.68 -17.45 12.46
N PHE A 68 7.44 -17.69 12.05
CA PHE A 68 6.70 -18.91 12.37
C PHE A 68 6.78 -19.99 11.28
N GLY A 69 7.51 -19.74 10.18
CA GLY A 69 7.58 -20.67 9.06
C GLY A 69 6.23 -20.89 8.35
N GLN A 70 5.36 -19.86 8.37
CA GLN A 70 3.98 -19.89 7.88
C GLN A 70 3.82 -19.16 6.52
N CYS A 71 4.89 -19.08 5.72
CA CYS A 71 4.82 -18.53 4.36
C CYS A 71 3.92 -19.41 3.47
N SER A 72 2.92 -18.82 2.83
CA SER A 72 1.99 -19.54 1.95
C SER A 72 1.61 -18.69 0.73
N THR A 73 1.24 -19.35 -0.37
CA THR A 73 0.75 -18.67 -1.58
C THR A 73 -0.51 -17.86 -1.30
N PHE A 74 -1.40 -18.38 -0.46
CA PHE A 74 -2.60 -17.66 -0.03
C PHE A 74 -2.26 -16.38 0.74
N GLY A 75 -1.34 -16.47 1.72
CA GLY A 75 -0.92 -15.29 2.49
C GLY A 75 -0.29 -14.21 1.63
N GLY A 76 0.60 -14.59 0.69
CA GLY A 76 1.19 -13.64 -0.25
C GLY A 76 0.17 -13.01 -1.21
N LEU A 77 -0.89 -13.74 -1.58
CA LEU A 77 -1.99 -13.19 -2.38
C LEU A 77 -2.87 -12.24 -1.56
N LEU A 78 -3.23 -12.62 -0.32
CA LEU A 78 -4.02 -11.80 0.60
C LEU A 78 -3.33 -10.46 0.87
N ASP A 79 -2.03 -10.50 1.16
CA ASP A 79 -1.15 -9.35 1.33
C ASP A 79 -1.22 -8.41 0.12
N MET A 80 -0.87 -8.93 -1.06
CA MET A 80 -0.88 -8.19 -2.32
C MET A 80 -2.25 -7.55 -2.62
N VAL A 81 -3.34 -8.31 -2.49
CA VAL A 81 -4.69 -7.80 -2.76
C VAL A 81 -5.06 -6.70 -1.77
N THR A 82 -4.74 -6.88 -0.48
CA THR A 82 -5.04 -5.89 0.55
C THR A 82 -4.33 -4.57 0.28
N ASP A 83 -3.04 -4.59 -0.09
CA ASP A 83 -2.26 -3.41 -0.46
C ASP A 83 -2.85 -2.65 -1.65
N ARG A 84 -3.24 -3.37 -2.71
CA ARG A 84 -3.79 -2.73 -3.91
C ARG A 84 -5.16 -2.12 -3.62
N CYS A 85 -6.00 -2.84 -2.87
CA CYS A 85 -7.32 -2.36 -2.48
C CYS A 85 -7.27 -1.16 -1.53
N SER A 86 -6.34 -1.14 -0.56
CA SER A 86 -6.15 0.00 0.36
C SER A 86 -5.73 1.26 -0.40
N THR A 87 -4.69 1.15 -1.22
CA THR A 87 -4.18 2.26 -2.04
C THR A 87 -5.25 2.78 -3.00
N ALA A 88 -5.93 1.88 -3.72
CA ALA A 88 -6.99 2.26 -4.64
C ALA A 88 -8.17 2.93 -3.92
N GLY A 89 -8.56 2.41 -2.76
CA GLY A 89 -9.59 3.01 -1.91
C GLY A 89 -9.22 4.43 -1.45
N LEU A 90 -7.97 4.64 -1.02
CA LEU A 90 -7.49 5.96 -0.61
C LEU A 90 -7.48 6.94 -1.79
N LEU A 91 -7.05 6.50 -2.97
CA LEU A 91 -7.11 7.30 -4.19
C LEU A 91 -8.56 7.62 -4.62
N CYS A 92 -9.51 6.71 -4.41
CA CYS A 92 -10.93 6.99 -4.58
C CYS A 92 -11.45 8.03 -3.58
N ALA A 93 -11.06 7.94 -2.31
CA ALA A 93 -11.41 8.95 -1.30
C ALA A 93 -10.85 10.33 -1.68
N LEU A 94 -9.59 10.38 -2.12
CA LEU A 94 -8.96 11.60 -2.64
C LEU A 94 -9.65 12.17 -3.87
N SER A 95 -10.12 11.30 -4.77
CA SER A 95 -10.91 11.72 -5.93
C SER A 95 -12.23 12.40 -5.54
N ASN A 96 -12.84 12.02 -4.40
CA ASN A 96 -14.03 12.69 -3.89
C ASN A 96 -13.70 14.04 -3.25
N GLU A 97 -12.56 14.14 -2.56
CA GLU A 97 -12.11 15.37 -1.89
C GLU A 97 -11.68 16.46 -2.90
N TYR A 98 -10.97 16.09 -3.97
CA TYR A 98 -10.52 17.02 -5.01
C TYR A 98 -11.40 16.93 -6.26
N SER A 99 -12.50 17.67 -6.28
CA SER A 99 -13.37 17.78 -7.46
C SER A 99 -12.68 18.57 -8.59
N GLY A 100 -12.58 17.99 -9.80
CA GLY A 100 -11.99 18.62 -10.99
C GLY A 100 -10.86 17.82 -11.65
N GLN A 101 -9.90 18.50 -12.29
CA GLN A 101 -8.77 17.87 -13.00
C GLN A 101 -7.93 16.86 -12.15
N PRO A 102 -7.70 17.06 -10.84
CA PRO A 102 -6.94 16.10 -10.02
C PRO A 102 -7.63 14.73 -9.85
N SER A 103 -8.96 14.66 -9.92
CA SER A 103 -9.72 13.39 -9.80
C SER A 103 -9.36 12.40 -10.92
N PHE A 104 -9.14 12.92 -12.15
CA PHE A 104 -8.70 12.10 -13.28
C PHE A 104 -7.30 11.52 -13.05
N LEU A 105 -6.39 12.29 -12.44
CA LEU A 105 -5.05 11.81 -12.10
C LEU A 105 -5.13 10.65 -11.10
N PHE A 106 -5.93 10.75 -10.04
CA PHE A 106 -6.07 9.65 -9.08
C PHE A 106 -6.64 8.38 -9.74
N THR A 107 -7.63 8.53 -10.62
CA THR A 107 -8.15 7.41 -11.41
C THR A 107 -7.07 6.76 -12.27
N MET A 108 -6.23 7.57 -12.94
CA MET A 108 -5.11 7.07 -13.74
C MET A 108 -4.05 6.38 -12.89
N LEU A 109 -3.77 6.88 -11.69
CA LEU A 109 -2.85 6.24 -10.74
C LEU A 109 -3.36 4.86 -10.28
N ILE A 110 -4.66 4.70 -10.05
CA ILE A 110 -5.27 3.40 -9.72
C ILE A 110 -5.07 2.41 -10.88
N ILE A 111 -5.43 2.84 -12.10
CA ILE A 111 -5.30 2.00 -13.29
C ILE A 111 -3.83 1.60 -13.49
N LEU A 112 -2.91 2.56 -13.42
CA LEU A 112 -1.49 2.34 -13.57
C LEU A 112 -0.97 1.36 -12.53
N ASP A 113 -1.28 1.55 -11.24
CA ASP A 113 -0.73 0.70 -10.18
C ASP A 113 -1.20 -0.76 -10.29
N ILE A 114 -2.50 -0.97 -10.51
CA ILE A 114 -3.07 -2.33 -10.67
C ILE A 114 -2.51 -3.02 -11.92
N SER A 115 -2.51 -2.33 -13.06
CA SER A 115 -2.05 -2.91 -14.34
C SER A 115 -0.55 -3.22 -14.32
N SER A 116 0.28 -2.29 -13.81
CA SER A 116 1.73 -2.47 -13.70
C SER A 116 2.08 -3.67 -12.83
N HIS A 117 1.42 -3.80 -11.67
CA HIS A 117 1.66 -4.92 -10.78
C HIS A 117 1.22 -6.25 -11.43
N TRP A 118 0.08 -6.27 -12.12
CA TRP A 118 -0.42 -7.47 -12.78
C TRP A 118 0.49 -7.93 -13.93
N CYS A 119 0.92 -7.01 -14.80
CA CYS A 119 1.88 -7.29 -15.88
C CYS A 119 3.21 -7.81 -15.33
N GLN A 120 3.75 -7.15 -14.30
CA GLN A 120 4.99 -7.57 -13.64
C GLN A 120 4.86 -8.97 -13.04
N MET A 121 3.81 -9.23 -12.25
CA MET A 121 3.56 -10.53 -11.64
C MET A 121 3.44 -11.64 -12.66
N TYR A 122 2.64 -11.42 -13.71
CA TYR A 122 2.40 -12.40 -14.75
C TYR A 122 3.68 -12.71 -15.51
N SER A 123 4.40 -11.68 -15.98
CA SER A 123 5.64 -11.85 -16.74
C SER A 123 6.70 -12.66 -15.99
N THR A 124 6.89 -12.42 -14.68
CA THR A 124 7.87 -13.19 -13.90
C THR A 124 7.37 -14.59 -13.55
N THR A 125 6.06 -14.76 -13.37
CA THR A 125 5.45 -16.08 -13.14
C THR A 125 5.59 -16.97 -14.38
N SER A 126 5.42 -16.42 -15.59
CA SER A 126 5.68 -17.13 -16.86
C SER A 126 7.14 -17.60 -16.98
N LEU A 127 8.07 -16.90 -16.33
CA LEU A 127 9.49 -17.27 -16.25
C LEU A 127 9.81 -18.18 -15.04
N LYS A 128 8.81 -18.58 -14.24
CA LYS A 128 8.97 -19.30 -12.96
C LYS A 128 9.90 -18.57 -11.98
N GLN A 129 9.90 -17.24 -12.02
CA GLN A 129 10.71 -16.37 -11.19
C GLN A 129 9.83 -15.51 -10.28
N HIS A 130 10.38 -15.06 -9.16
CA HIS A 130 9.69 -14.16 -8.26
C HIS A 130 9.79 -12.72 -8.77
N HIS A 131 8.67 -12.01 -8.84
CA HIS A 131 8.57 -10.64 -9.38
C HIS A 131 9.50 -9.60 -8.72
N LYS A 132 9.87 -9.82 -7.46
CA LYS A 132 10.84 -8.98 -6.72
C LYS A 132 12.29 -9.49 -6.77
N SER A 133 12.60 -10.58 -7.48
CA SER A 133 13.97 -11.15 -7.52
C SER A 133 14.87 -10.50 -8.57
N ALA A 134 16.18 -10.59 -8.37
CA ALA A 134 17.17 -10.06 -9.31
C ALA A 134 17.09 -10.76 -10.68
N GLU A 135 16.84 -12.07 -10.68
CA GLU A 135 16.67 -12.89 -11.88
C GLU A 135 15.40 -12.52 -12.63
N GLY A 136 14.28 -12.35 -11.91
CA GLY A 136 12.98 -11.92 -12.45
C GLY A 136 13.01 -10.55 -13.13
N ASN A 137 14.01 -9.73 -12.79
CA ASN A 137 14.17 -8.38 -13.31
C ASN A 137 15.41 -8.24 -14.22
N LYS A 138 16.07 -9.33 -14.59
CA LYS A 138 17.23 -9.28 -15.50
C LYS A 138 16.82 -8.74 -16.86
N GLY A 139 17.56 -7.77 -17.38
CA GLY A 139 17.27 -7.15 -18.68
C GLY A 139 16.15 -6.09 -18.68
N ARG A 140 15.47 -5.87 -17.54
CA ARG A 140 14.52 -4.75 -17.41
C ARG A 140 15.24 -3.41 -17.31
N PHE A 141 14.47 -2.33 -17.49
CA PHE A 141 14.91 -0.95 -17.30
C PHE A 141 15.69 -0.79 -15.98
N PHE A 142 16.77 -0.02 -16.02
CA PHE A 142 17.73 0.04 -14.91
C PHE A 142 17.09 0.46 -13.59
N LEU A 143 16.09 1.35 -13.63
CA LEU A 143 15.40 1.83 -12.44
C LEU A 143 14.58 0.73 -11.75
N VAL A 144 13.89 -0.13 -12.52
CA VAL A 144 13.15 -1.29 -11.98
C VAL A 144 14.10 -2.26 -11.30
N ARG A 145 15.27 -2.49 -11.90
CA ARG A 145 16.31 -3.34 -11.33
C ARG A 145 16.85 -2.75 -10.03
N TRP A 146 17.17 -1.46 -10.02
CA TRP A 146 17.67 -0.78 -8.82
C TRP A 146 16.63 -0.75 -7.71
N TYR A 147 15.36 -0.53 -8.06
CA TYR A 147 14.20 -0.58 -7.18
C TYR A 147 14.10 -1.91 -6.43
N TYR A 148 14.23 -3.05 -7.10
CA TYR A 148 14.19 -4.36 -6.43
C TYR A 148 15.53 -4.81 -5.80
N LEU A 149 16.66 -4.24 -6.24
CA LEU A 149 17.98 -4.59 -5.70
C LEU A 149 18.24 -3.94 -4.33
N SER A 150 17.79 -2.69 -4.13
CA SER A 150 18.04 -1.93 -2.91
C SER A 150 16.79 -1.89 -2.03
N TYR A 151 16.76 -2.72 -0.98
CA TYR A 151 15.63 -2.79 -0.04
C TYR A 151 15.27 -1.44 0.63
N PRO A 152 16.25 -0.60 1.05
CA PRO A 152 15.93 0.74 1.58
C PRO A 152 15.27 1.64 0.53
N PHE A 153 15.71 1.57 -0.73
CA PHE A 153 15.14 2.37 -1.81
C PHE A 153 13.74 1.88 -2.21
N PHE A 154 13.54 0.57 -2.26
CA PHE A 154 12.22 -0.06 -2.39
C PHE A 154 11.26 0.46 -1.31
N GLY A 155 11.67 0.36 -0.05
CA GLY A 155 10.89 0.81 1.10
C GLY A 155 10.58 2.31 1.04
N TYR A 156 11.56 3.15 0.73
CA TYR A 156 11.36 4.59 0.57
C TYR A 156 10.31 4.93 -0.49
N CYS A 157 10.35 4.26 -1.64
CA CYS A 157 9.38 4.49 -2.71
C CYS A 157 7.96 4.01 -2.34
N CYS A 158 7.83 2.85 -1.70
CA CYS A 158 6.53 2.32 -1.28
C CYS A 158 5.91 3.17 -0.16
N VAL A 159 6.68 3.42 0.92
CA VAL A 159 6.22 4.24 2.05
C VAL A 159 5.99 5.68 1.61
N GLY A 160 6.87 6.25 0.79
CA GLY A 160 6.72 7.62 0.31
C GLY A 160 5.51 7.81 -0.61
N ALA A 161 5.17 6.83 -1.45
CA ALA A 161 3.93 6.87 -2.22
C ALA A 161 2.70 6.92 -1.31
N GLU A 162 2.60 6.01 -0.35
CA GLU A 162 1.49 5.97 0.62
C GLU A 162 1.41 7.24 1.46
N PHE A 163 2.53 7.70 2.00
CA PHE A 163 2.57 8.93 2.79
C PHE A 163 2.23 10.16 1.96
N THR A 164 2.54 10.18 0.66
CA THR A 164 2.07 11.26 -0.22
C THR A 164 0.55 11.31 -0.21
N TYR A 165 -0.12 10.19 -0.47
CA TYR A 165 -1.58 10.11 -0.54
C TYR A 165 -2.26 10.42 0.79
N VAL A 166 -1.76 9.85 1.88
CA VAL A 166 -2.25 10.13 3.24
C VAL A 166 -2.10 11.62 3.57
N THR A 167 -0.96 12.23 3.22
CA THR A 167 -0.70 13.64 3.56
C THR A 167 -1.55 14.60 2.74
N ILE A 168 -1.74 14.35 1.43
CA ILE A 168 -2.64 15.18 0.62
C ILE A 168 -4.11 15.03 1.04
N TYR A 169 -4.51 13.88 1.59
CA TYR A 169 -5.83 13.69 2.19
C TYR A 169 -5.96 14.51 3.48
N VAL A 170 -5.00 14.40 4.40
CA VAL A 170 -4.99 15.21 5.64
C VAL A 170 -5.04 16.71 5.30
N LEU A 171 -4.27 17.14 4.30
CA LEU A 171 -4.25 18.53 3.87
C LEU A 171 -5.60 18.99 3.30
N SER A 172 -6.34 18.14 2.57
CA SER A 172 -7.69 18.49 2.10
C SER A 172 -8.64 18.72 3.28
N ARG A 173 -8.59 17.83 4.28
CA ARG A 173 -9.44 17.91 5.48
C ARG A 173 -9.10 19.13 6.34
N VAL A 174 -7.82 19.42 6.56
CA VAL A 174 -7.37 20.60 7.31
C VAL A 174 -7.82 21.89 6.62
N ASN A 175 -7.66 21.98 5.30
CA ASN A 175 -8.11 23.15 4.54
C ASN A 175 -9.64 23.29 4.57
N ALA A 176 -10.39 22.18 4.50
CA ALA A 176 -11.84 22.20 4.58
C ALA A 176 -12.35 22.62 5.98
N SER A 177 -11.66 22.22 7.05
CA SER A 177 -12.05 22.59 8.43
C SER A 177 -11.67 24.02 8.84
N SER A 178 -10.69 24.64 8.18
CA SER A 178 -10.11 25.92 8.64
C SER A 178 -10.87 27.19 8.21
N GLY A 179 -11.76 27.14 7.21
CA GLY A 179 -12.41 28.36 6.68
C GLY A 179 -11.41 29.48 6.34
N ASP A 180 -11.79 30.75 6.52
CA ASP A 180 -10.90 31.92 6.30
C ASP A 180 -9.92 32.18 7.47
N ASN A 181 -10.08 31.53 8.63
CA ASN A 181 -9.25 31.75 9.81
C ASN A 181 -8.61 30.43 10.27
N ILE A 182 -7.37 30.21 9.84
CA ILE A 182 -6.54 29.10 10.30
C ILE A 182 -6.19 29.32 11.78
N ASP A 183 -6.65 28.42 12.65
CA ASP A 183 -6.19 28.37 14.03
C ASP A 183 -4.73 27.89 14.13
N GLY A 184 -4.07 28.18 15.26
CA GLY A 184 -2.65 27.87 15.42
C GLY A 184 -2.32 26.38 15.27
N TYR A 185 -3.26 25.49 15.61
CA TYR A 185 -3.09 24.05 15.45
C TYR A 185 -3.09 23.63 13.97
N ASN A 186 -4.08 24.06 13.19
CA ASN A 186 -4.15 23.73 11.76
C ASN A 186 -2.99 24.35 10.97
N ALA A 187 -2.49 25.52 11.37
CA ALA A 187 -1.28 26.12 10.77
C ALA A 187 -0.04 25.22 10.92
N ILE A 188 0.18 24.71 12.14
CA ILE A 188 1.30 23.80 12.44
C ILE A 188 1.11 22.50 11.65
N LEU A 189 -0.08 21.91 11.68
CA LEU A 189 -0.36 20.66 10.98
C LEU A 189 -0.17 20.79 9.46
N LYS A 190 -0.63 21.89 8.86
CA LYS A 190 -0.40 22.20 7.45
C LYS A 190 1.09 22.29 7.12
N THR A 191 1.85 23.02 7.93
CA THR A 191 3.31 23.15 7.77
C THR A 191 4.00 21.79 7.84
N LEU A 192 3.60 20.93 8.78
CA LEU A 192 4.11 19.56 8.88
C LEU A 192 3.78 18.73 7.63
N CYS A 193 2.55 18.84 7.11
CA CYS A 193 2.16 18.17 5.87
C CYS A 193 3.03 18.61 4.69
N GLU A 194 3.34 19.90 4.55
CA GLU A 194 4.20 20.42 3.49
C GLU A 194 5.63 19.84 3.57
N TYR A 195 6.21 19.75 4.76
CA TYR A 195 7.51 19.10 4.95
C TYR A 195 7.48 17.60 4.63
N VAL A 196 6.43 16.89 5.01
CA VAL A 196 6.27 15.47 4.67
C VAL A 196 6.16 15.31 3.15
N LEU A 197 5.38 16.15 2.47
CA LEU A 197 5.23 16.13 1.01
C LEU A 197 6.55 16.39 0.29
N LEU A 198 7.38 17.32 0.79
CA LEU A 198 8.69 17.60 0.20
C LEU A 198 9.58 16.33 0.13
N ILE A 199 9.43 15.44 1.11
CA ILE A 199 10.21 14.19 1.20
C ILE A 199 9.51 13.04 0.47
N SER A 200 8.18 12.96 0.53
CA SER A 200 7.41 11.81 0.06
C SER A 200 7.07 11.88 -1.44
N VAL A 201 6.82 13.09 -1.98
CA VAL A 201 6.48 13.30 -3.40
C VAL A 201 7.57 12.81 -4.35
N PRO A 202 8.87 13.07 -4.14
CA PRO A 202 9.93 12.49 -4.97
C PRO A 202 9.89 10.96 -5.01
N ALA A 203 9.66 10.32 -3.87
CA ALA A 203 9.50 8.86 -3.78
C ALA A 203 8.29 8.38 -4.57
N CYS A 204 7.15 9.06 -4.43
CA CYS A 204 5.93 8.75 -5.17
C CYS A 204 6.15 8.88 -6.69
N ALA A 205 6.79 9.96 -7.15
CA ALA A 205 7.08 10.17 -8.56
C ALA A 205 7.98 9.06 -9.13
N VAL A 206 9.06 8.69 -8.42
CA VAL A 206 9.92 7.58 -8.80
C VAL A 206 9.14 6.26 -8.86
N LYS A 207 8.26 6.02 -7.88
CA LYS A 207 7.39 4.84 -7.87
C LYS A 207 6.48 4.79 -9.10
N GLN A 208 5.93 5.91 -9.55
CA GLN A 208 5.12 5.94 -10.78
C GLN A 208 5.95 5.66 -12.04
N VAL A 209 7.19 6.14 -12.13
CA VAL A 209 8.11 5.79 -13.24
C VAL A 209 8.42 4.29 -13.25
N VAL A 210 8.62 3.69 -12.06
CA VAL A 210 8.78 2.24 -11.92
C VAL A 210 7.53 1.50 -12.39
N ASN A 211 6.34 1.92 -11.97
CA ASN A 211 5.08 1.32 -12.38
C ASN A 211 4.91 1.38 -13.92
N VAL A 212 5.14 2.53 -14.56
CA VAL A 212 5.11 2.64 -16.03
C VAL A 212 6.08 1.68 -16.71
N SER A 213 7.26 1.47 -16.12
CA SER A 213 8.28 0.54 -16.66
C SER A 213 7.97 -0.95 -16.41
N GLN A 214 6.92 -1.24 -15.63
CA GLN A 214 6.47 -2.59 -15.29
C GLN A 214 5.33 -3.10 -16.16
N LEU A 215 4.65 -2.19 -16.88
CA LEU A 215 3.74 -2.53 -17.97
C LEU A 215 4.48 -3.26 -19.11
#